data_AF-A0A956QL54-F1
#
_entry.id   AF-A0A956QL54-F1
#
_cell.length_a   1.000
_cell.length_b   1.000
_cell.length_c   1.000
_cell.angle_alpha   90.00
_cell.angle_beta   90.00
_cell.angle_gamma   90.00
#
_symmetry.space_group_name_H-M   'P 1'
#
loop_
_entity.id
_entity.type
_entity.pdbx_description
1 polymer ?
#
loop_
_entity_poly.entity_id
_entity_poly.type
_entity_poly.pdbx_seq_one_letter_code
_entity_poly.pdbx_strand_id
1 'polypeptide(L)'
;MGISFGRGGATTFQQDLENSDCIVIMGSNMAECHPVGFQWVMEAKLKGATVIHVDPRFTRTSAVADLHAPIRPGSDIAFLGGIVHHILENEHYFKDYVVNYTNAATIVSSEFRDTEDLDGLFSGWDPQRGEYDITSWAYEGVEVAPSAGDREQFTKGPEAHRGVQENPPRTDPTLQHPNCVFQLLRRHFSRYTPETVAELCGISVELFLQVADCLCRNSGRERTSAFCYAVGWTQHTVGVQYIRTAAIVQLLLGNIGRPGGGILALRGHASIQGSTDIPTLYDLLPGYLPMPQATRDTSLEQYIDYNQSGSGWWAEFPKYI
;
A
#
# COMPACT_ATOMS: atom_id res chain seq x y z
N MET A 1 1.86 1.93 -3.89
CA MET A 1 0.60 2.64 -4.23
C MET A 1 -0.09 2.05 -5.46
N GLY A 2 0.58 1.90 -6.61
CA GLY A 2 -0.02 1.40 -7.86
C GLY A 2 -0.86 0.13 -7.73
N ILE A 3 -0.30 -0.92 -7.14
CA ILE A 3 -1.01 -2.21 -6.92
C ILE A 3 -2.20 -2.07 -5.96
N SER A 4 -2.12 -1.17 -4.98
CA SER A 4 -3.14 -1.02 -3.94
C SER A 4 -4.35 -0.19 -4.40
N PHE A 5 -4.11 0.85 -5.21
CA PHE A 5 -5.14 1.86 -5.55
C PHE A 5 -5.32 2.07 -7.06
N GLY A 6 -4.60 1.31 -7.88
CA GLY A 6 -4.56 1.47 -9.34
C GLY A 6 -3.66 2.61 -9.85
N ARG A 7 -3.08 3.45 -8.97
CA ARG A 7 -2.18 4.56 -9.35
C ARG A 7 -1.01 4.73 -8.37
N GLY A 8 0.16 5.15 -8.90
CA GLY A 8 1.38 5.42 -8.13
C GLY A 8 1.48 6.84 -7.52
N GLY A 9 0.56 7.72 -7.91
CA GLY A 9 0.41 9.10 -7.42
C GLY A 9 0.26 9.22 -5.90
N ALA A 10 0.49 10.42 -5.36
CA ALA A 10 -0.06 10.77 -4.04
C ALA A 10 -1.60 10.73 -4.16
N THR A 11 -2.29 10.28 -3.12
CA THR A 11 -3.75 10.14 -3.19
C THR A 11 -4.49 11.47 -2.95
N THR A 12 -3.78 12.46 -2.40
CA THR A 12 -4.28 13.81 -2.12
C THR A 12 -3.15 14.83 -2.35
N PHE A 13 -3.43 16.10 -2.08
CA PHE A 13 -2.51 17.24 -2.20
C PHE A 13 -2.19 17.83 -0.82
N GLN A 14 -1.12 18.62 -0.72
CA GLN A 14 -0.57 19.05 0.59
C GLN A 14 -1.54 19.89 1.41
N GLN A 15 -2.32 20.76 0.78
CA GLN A 15 -3.30 21.63 1.44
C GLN A 15 -4.36 20.82 2.18
N ASP A 16 -4.78 19.68 1.62
CA ASP A 16 -5.84 18.85 2.20
C ASP A 16 -5.46 18.25 3.57
N LEU A 17 -4.18 18.24 3.93
CA LEU A 17 -3.73 17.84 5.27
C LEU A 17 -4.36 18.69 6.38
N GLU A 18 -4.76 19.93 6.09
CA GLU A 18 -5.41 20.82 7.06
C GLU A 18 -6.75 20.28 7.60
N ASN A 19 -7.31 19.28 6.91
CA ASN A 19 -8.58 18.63 7.24
C ASN A 19 -8.40 17.34 8.04
N SER A 20 -7.15 16.93 8.32
CA SER A 20 -6.84 15.66 9.00
C SER A 20 -7.08 15.74 10.51
N ASP A 21 -7.53 14.65 11.13
CA ASP A 21 -7.59 14.51 12.59
C ASP A 21 -6.29 13.96 13.19
N CYS A 22 -5.49 13.28 12.37
CA CYS A 22 -4.19 12.77 12.77
C CYS A 22 -3.27 12.63 11.57
N ILE A 23 -2.06 13.16 11.68
CA ILE A 23 -1.06 13.12 10.63
C ILE A 23 0.12 12.30 11.13
N VAL A 24 0.36 11.17 10.48
CA VAL A 24 1.54 10.34 10.72
C VAL A 24 2.59 10.67 9.68
N ILE A 25 3.71 11.23 10.13
CA ILE A 25 4.89 11.49 9.31
C ILE A 25 5.90 10.40 9.62
N MET A 26 6.05 9.47 8.69
CA MET A 26 6.90 8.29 8.84
C MET A 26 7.66 8.04 7.55
N GLY A 27 8.98 7.88 7.63
CA GLY A 27 9.84 7.85 6.43
C GLY A 27 9.96 9.20 5.72
N SER A 28 9.72 10.31 6.42
CA SER A 28 9.90 11.68 5.94
C SER A 28 10.30 12.63 7.06
N ASN A 29 11.17 13.59 6.76
CA ASN A 29 11.44 14.74 7.64
C ASN A 29 10.76 15.99 7.04
N MET A 30 9.43 16.00 7.04
CA MET A 30 8.62 16.93 6.24
C MET A 30 8.88 18.41 6.54
N ALA A 31 9.14 18.78 7.80
CA ALA A 31 9.44 20.16 8.17
C ALA A 31 10.75 20.70 7.56
N GLU A 32 11.68 19.82 7.19
CA GLU A 32 12.95 20.19 6.55
C GLU A 32 12.93 19.99 5.04
N CYS A 33 12.31 18.90 4.57
CA CYS A 33 12.32 18.52 3.16
C CYS A 33 11.17 19.17 2.36
N HIS A 34 10.07 19.51 3.03
CA HIS A 34 8.87 20.11 2.42
C HIS A 34 8.30 21.25 3.30
N PRO A 35 9.12 22.24 3.70
CA PRO A 35 8.77 23.21 4.74
C PRO A 35 7.53 24.04 4.43
N VAL A 36 7.33 24.42 3.17
CA VAL A 36 6.13 25.16 2.75
C VAL A 36 4.89 24.26 2.82
N GLY A 37 5.00 22.99 2.45
CA GLY A 37 3.91 22.03 2.60
C GLY A 37 3.55 21.75 4.05
N PHE A 38 4.56 21.76 4.92
CA PHE A 38 4.41 21.50 6.35
C PHE A 38 3.53 22.55 7.06
N GLN A 39 3.29 23.73 6.46
CA GLN A 39 2.33 24.69 7.00
C GLN A 39 0.94 24.06 7.22
N TRP A 40 0.49 23.19 6.32
CA TRP A 40 -0.83 22.55 6.40
C TRP A 40 -0.92 21.48 7.49
N VAL A 41 0.21 20.86 7.85
CA VAL A 41 0.33 20.00 9.04
C VAL A 41 0.11 20.84 10.30
N MET A 42 0.71 22.04 10.35
CA MET A 42 0.55 22.95 11.48
C MET A 42 -0.87 23.51 11.56
N GLU A 43 -1.51 23.84 10.44
CA GLU A 43 -2.92 24.24 10.41
C GLU A 43 -3.84 23.13 10.95
N ALA A 44 -3.62 21.87 10.54
CA ALA A 44 -4.35 20.73 11.09
C ALA A 44 -4.16 20.64 12.61
N LYS A 45 -2.92 20.75 13.08
CA LYS A 45 -2.58 20.73 14.51
C LYS A 45 -3.26 21.84 15.29
N LEU A 46 -3.31 23.06 14.76
CA LEU A 46 -4.03 24.19 15.37
C LEU A 46 -5.54 23.94 15.46
N LYS A 47 -6.10 23.15 14.52
CA LYS A 47 -7.51 22.70 14.55
C LYS A 47 -7.74 21.47 15.47
N GLY A 48 -6.69 20.95 16.11
CA GLY A 48 -6.77 19.85 17.08
C GLY A 48 -6.29 18.49 16.55
N ALA A 49 -5.70 18.43 15.35
CA ALA A 49 -5.12 17.20 14.84
C ALA A 49 -3.91 16.75 15.69
N THR A 50 -3.76 15.44 15.88
CA THR A 50 -2.55 14.88 16.51
C THR A 50 -1.47 14.65 15.46
N VAL A 51 -0.30 15.25 15.63
CA VAL A 51 0.86 15.05 14.73
C VAL A 51 1.82 14.04 15.34
N ILE A 52 2.05 12.94 14.63
CA ILE A 52 2.95 11.86 15.05
C ILE A 52 4.13 11.81 14.09
N HIS A 53 5.34 11.85 14.62
CA HIS A 53 6.57 11.67 13.85
C HIS A 53 7.25 10.36 14.24
N VAL A 54 7.32 9.43 13.30
CA VAL A 54 7.99 8.13 13.47
C VAL A 54 9.31 8.17 12.70
N ASP A 55 10.42 8.36 13.42
CA ASP A 55 11.76 8.50 12.82
C ASP A 55 12.83 8.05 13.82
N PRO A 56 13.91 7.37 13.37
CA PRO A 56 15.05 7.00 14.22
C PRO A 56 15.72 8.19 14.92
N ARG A 57 15.54 9.41 14.41
CA ARG A 57 16.16 10.63 14.91
C ARG A 57 15.09 11.60 15.40
N PHE A 58 15.47 12.38 16.40
CA PHE A 58 14.72 13.59 16.74
C PHE A 58 15.13 14.73 15.79
N THR A 59 14.20 15.21 14.98
CA THR A 59 14.43 16.20 13.90
C THR A 59 13.64 17.49 14.16
N ARG A 60 13.73 18.48 13.24
CA ARG A 60 12.84 19.66 13.31
C ARG A 60 11.37 19.32 13.16
N THR A 61 11.04 18.22 12.47
CA THR A 61 9.67 17.71 12.43
C THR A 61 9.25 17.16 13.80
N SER A 62 10.13 16.43 14.48
CA SER A 62 9.85 15.91 15.84
C SER A 62 9.65 17.02 16.86
N ALA A 63 10.41 18.11 16.75
CA ALA A 63 10.36 19.24 17.67
C ALA A 63 8.99 19.93 17.75
N VAL A 64 8.13 19.72 16.75
CA VAL A 64 6.79 20.30 16.67
C VAL A 64 5.67 19.25 16.58
N ALA A 65 6.02 17.96 16.58
CA ALA A 65 5.06 16.86 16.67
C ALA A 65 4.49 16.74 18.09
N ASP A 66 3.30 16.17 18.25
CA ASP A 66 2.74 15.81 19.56
C ASP A 66 3.39 14.55 20.12
N LEU A 67 3.69 13.60 19.24
CA LEU A 67 4.38 12.36 19.57
C LEU A 67 5.58 12.15 18.65
N HIS A 68 6.74 11.89 19.25
CA HIS A 68 7.89 11.31 18.55
C HIS A 68 8.02 9.84 18.94
N ALA A 69 7.89 8.97 17.95
CA ALA A 69 8.08 7.53 18.09
C ALA A 69 9.43 7.13 17.47
N PRO A 70 10.48 6.89 18.28
CA PRO A 70 11.74 6.40 17.75
C PRO A 70 11.55 5.00 17.17
N ILE A 71 12.17 4.73 16.03
CA ILE A 71 12.12 3.44 15.35
C ILE A 71 13.50 3.05 14.84
N ARG A 72 13.85 1.76 14.92
CA ARG A 72 15.06 1.21 14.32
C ARG A 72 14.96 1.30 12.79
N PRO A 73 15.96 1.85 12.08
CA PRO A 73 15.93 1.91 10.61
C PRO A 73 15.71 0.52 10.01
N GLY A 74 14.74 0.40 9.09
CA GLY A 74 14.42 -0.86 8.43
C GLY A 74 13.42 -1.76 9.17
N SER A 75 12.88 -1.33 10.30
CA SER A 75 11.85 -2.08 11.05
C SER A 75 10.41 -1.59 10.78
N ASP A 76 10.22 -0.74 9.76
CA ASP A 76 8.94 -0.10 9.44
C ASP A 76 7.80 -1.09 9.17
N ILE A 77 8.06 -2.24 8.54
CA ILE A 77 7.04 -3.30 8.33
C ILE A 77 6.55 -3.83 9.66
N ALA A 78 7.43 -4.04 10.64
CA ALA A 78 7.01 -4.55 11.94
C ALA A 78 6.12 -3.52 12.65
N PHE A 79 6.50 -2.24 12.61
CA PHE A 79 5.71 -1.16 13.19
C PHE A 79 4.32 -1.03 12.55
N LEU A 80 4.27 -0.94 11.22
CA LEU A 80 3.00 -0.84 10.47
C LEU A 80 2.18 -2.12 10.57
N GLY A 81 2.83 -3.28 10.57
CA GLY A 81 2.19 -4.58 10.74
C GLY A 81 1.58 -4.75 12.12
N GLY A 82 2.23 -4.21 13.15
CA GLY A 82 1.66 -4.09 14.49
C GLY A 82 0.41 -3.20 14.51
N ILE A 83 0.41 -2.09 13.78
CA ILE A 83 -0.79 -1.23 13.67
C ILE A 83 -1.92 -2.02 13.00
N VAL A 84 -1.64 -2.77 11.92
CA VAL A 84 -2.63 -3.64 11.27
C VAL A 84 -3.17 -4.67 12.25
N HIS A 85 -2.29 -5.36 12.98
CA HIS A 85 -2.67 -6.32 14.02
C HIS A 85 -3.59 -5.69 15.07
N HIS A 86 -3.21 -4.53 15.60
CA HIS A 86 -3.97 -3.80 16.62
C HIS A 86 -5.35 -3.37 16.14
N ILE A 87 -5.46 -2.90 14.89
CA ILE A 87 -6.75 -2.54 14.28
C ILE A 87 -7.66 -3.77 14.15
N LEU A 88 -7.11 -4.90 13.68
CA LEU A 88 -7.88 -6.10 13.41
C LEU A 88 -8.30 -6.82 14.70
N GLU A 89 -7.42 -6.93 15.68
CA GLU A 89 -7.69 -7.65 16.92
C GLU A 89 -8.70 -6.92 17.82
N ASN A 90 -8.68 -5.58 17.80
CA ASN A 90 -9.63 -4.75 18.55
C ASN A 90 -10.86 -4.34 17.73
N GLU A 91 -11.04 -4.90 16.53
CA GLU A 91 -12.16 -4.61 15.62
C GLU A 91 -12.37 -3.11 15.32
N HIS A 92 -11.28 -2.33 15.30
CA HIS A 92 -11.31 -0.89 15.05
C HIS A 92 -11.36 -0.52 13.57
N TYR A 93 -11.50 -1.47 12.65
CA TYR A 93 -11.61 -1.20 11.22
C TYR A 93 -13.00 -0.66 10.85
N PHE A 94 -13.08 0.22 9.84
CA PHE A 94 -14.33 0.75 9.35
C PHE A 94 -15.03 -0.29 8.44
N LYS A 95 -15.78 -1.20 9.06
CA LYS A 95 -16.39 -2.37 8.41
C LYS A 95 -17.13 -2.06 7.09
N ASP A 96 -18.00 -1.05 7.05
CA ASP A 96 -18.71 -0.70 5.81
C ASP A 96 -17.74 -0.34 4.68
N TYR A 97 -16.70 0.42 4.98
CA TYR A 97 -15.68 0.79 3.99
C TYR A 97 -14.89 -0.46 3.55
N VAL A 98 -14.45 -1.26 4.52
CA VAL A 98 -13.66 -2.48 4.27
C VAL A 98 -14.41 -3.45 3.37
N VAL A 99 -15.69 -3.74 3.68
CA VAL A 99 -16.49 -4.71 2.91
C VAL A 99 -16.78 -4.20 1.49
N ASN A 100 -17.08 -2.91 1.32
CA ASN A 100 -17.60 -2.41 0.06
C ASN A 100 -16.55 -1.80 -0.88
N TYR A 101 -15.42 -1.33 -0.36
CA TYR A 101 -14.42 -0.57 -1.14
C TYR A 101 -13.03 -1.21 -1.16
N THR A 102 -12.91 -2.40 -0.59
CA THR A 102 -11.69 -3.20 -0.65
C THR A 102 -11.99 -4.61 -1.16
N ASN A 103 -10.94 -5.41 -1.35
CA ASN A 103 -11.06 -6.82 -1.70
C ASN A 103 -11.21 -7.74 -0.47
N ALA A 104 -11.50 -7.20 0.73
CA ALA A 104 -11.57 -7.95 1.98
C ALA A 104 -12.48 -9.19 1.93
N ALA A 105 -13.63 -9.07 1.26
CA ALA A 105 -14.60 -10.15 1.11
C ALA A 105 -14.19 -11.18 0.04
N THR A 106 -13.25 -10.87 -0.84
CA THR A 106 -12.87 -11.74 -1.96
C THR A 106 -12.17 -13.00 -1.46
N ILE A 107 -12.54 -14.15 -2.02
CA ILE A 107 -12.00 -15.46 -1.65
C ILE A 107 -10.73 -15.74 -2.46
N VAL A 108 -9.64 -16.06 -1.76
CA VAL A 108 -8.35 -16.47 -2.35
C VAL A 108 -8.35 -17.99 -2.57
N SER A 109 -7.59 -18.45 -3.56
CA SER A 109 -7.38 -19.86 -3.85
C SER A 109 -7.01 -20.67 -2.60
N SER A 110 -7.54 -21.90 -2.49
CA SER A 110 -7.19 -22.85 -1.43
C SER A 110 -5.74 -23.30 -1.48
N GLU A 111 -5.04 -23.07 -2.61
CA GLU A 111 -3.63 -23.42 -2.79
C GLU A 111 -2.68 -22.37 -2.19
N PHE A 112 -3.19 -21.18 -1.84
CA PHE A 112 -2.39 -20.17 -1.15
C PHE A 112 -1.88 -20.71 0.20
N ARG A 113 -0.59 -20.54 0.46
CA ARG A 113 0.03 -20.76 1.77
C ARG A 113 0.76 -19.50 2.19
N ASP A 114 0.56 -19.13 3.44
CA ASP A 114 1.12 -17.92 4.02
C ASP A 114 2.53 -18.19 4.56
N THR A 115 3.26 -17.13 4.92
CA THR A 115 4.59 -17.22 5.52
C THR A 115 4.62 -17.99 6.83
N GLU A 116 3.51 -18.03 7.56
CA GLU A 116 3.38 -18.82 8.79
C GLU A 116 3.30 -20.32 8.51
N ASP A 117 2.84 -20.71 7.32
CA ASP A 117 2.72 -22.11 6.92
C ASP A 117 4.05 -22.65 6.37
N LEU A 118 4.98 -21.76 5.99
CA LEU A 118 6.16 -22.04 5.18
C LEU A 118 7.41 -21.26 5.64
N ASP A 119 7.58 -21.10 6.96
CA ASP A 119 8.79 -20.58 7.62
C ASP A 119 9.35 -19.26 7.01
N GLY A 120 8.46 -18.31 6.72
CA GLY A 120 8.83 -16.99 6.19
C GLY A 120 8.74 -16.85 4.66
N LEU A 121 8.33 -17.88 3.94
CA LEU A 121 8.12 -17.86 2.49
C LEU A 121 6.64 -18.02 2.14
N PHE A 122 6.17 -17.44 1.04
CA PHE A 122 4.83 -17.74 0.54
C PHE A 122 4.81 -19.01 -0.32
N SER A 123 3.63 -19.55 -0.62
CA SER A 123 3.50 -20.61 -1.63
C SER A 123 4.09 -20.17 -2.97
N GLY A 124 4.83 -21.08 -3.62
CA GLY A 124 5.40 -20.87 -4.95
C GLY A 124 6.87 -20.45 -5.01
N TRP A 125 7.58 -20.36 -3.88
CA TRP A 125 9.02 -20.04 -3.91
C TRP A 125 9.85 -21.11 -4.64
N ASP A 126 10.59 -20.69 -5.67
CA ASP A 126 11.60 -21.49 -6.37
C ASP A 126 13.00 -21.04 -5.89
N PRO A 127 13.69 -21.83 -5.04
CA PRO A 127 15.00 -21.45 -4.49
C PRO A 127 16.12 -21.45 -5.53
N GLN A 128 15.94 -22.11 -6.69
CA GLN A 128 16.95 -22.12 -7.75
C GLN A 128 16.91 -20.83 -8.57
N ARG A 129 15.70 -20.31 -8.80
CA ARG A 129 15.50 -19.04 -9.54
C ARG A 129 15.53 -17.82 -8.63
N GLY A 130 15.21 -18.00 -7.34
CA GLY A 130 15.01 -16.87 -6.43
C GLY A 130 13.71 -16.10 -6.73
N GLU A 131 12.69 -16.80 -7.23
CA GLU A 131 11.45 -16.22 -7.75
C GLU A 131 10.22 -16.94 -7.19
N TYR A 132 9.07 -16.28 -7.21
CA TYR A 132 7.78 -16.86 -6.83
C TYR A 132 6.92 -17.23 -8.03
N ASP A 133 6.40 -18.46 -8.06
CA ASP A 133 5.21 -18.82 -8.81
C ASP A 133 3.95 -18.37 -8.06
N ILE A 134 3.41 -17.23 -8.50
CA ILE A 134 2.28 -16.58 -7.85
C ILE A 134 0.93 -17.17 -8.23
N THR A 135 0.87 -18.29 -8.98
CA THR A 135 -0.40 -18.90 -9.43
C THR A 135 -1.36 -19.17 -8.27
N SER A 136 -0.81 -19.59 -7.12
CA SER A 136 -1.58 -19.85 -5.90
C SER A 136 -2.15 -18.59 -5.22
N TRP A 137 -1.67 -17.40 -5.57
CA TRP A 137 -2.08 -16.13 -4.94
C TRP A 137 -3.34 -15.53 -5.60
N ALA A 138 -3.88 -16.19 -6.62
CA ALA A 138 -5.08 -15.76 -7.32
C ALA A 138 -6.33 -15.81 -6.43
N TYR A 139 -7.35 -15.05 -6.82
CA TYR A 139 -8.69 -15.28 -6.31
C TYR A 139 -9.24 -16.63 -6.79
N GLU A 140 -10.07 -17.25 -5.97
CA GLU A 140 -10.68 -18.53 -6.31
C GLU A 140 -11.49 -18.43 -7.61
N GLY A 141 -11.20 -19.32 -8.56
CA GLY A 141 -11.83 -19.34 -9.88
C GLY A 141 -11.31 -18.26 -10.84
N VAL A 142 -10.26 -17.52 -10.46
CA VAL A 142 -9.61 -16.52 -11.32
C VAL A 142 -8.20 -17.00 -11.63
N GLU A 143 -7.84 -17.09 -12.89
CA GLU A 143 -6.45 -17.33 -13.25
C GLU A 143 -5.61 -16.05 -13.01
N VAL A 144 -4.30 -16.15 -12.78
CA VAL A 144 -3.45 -14.98 -12.44
C VAL A 144 -3.08 -14.14 -13.66
N ALA A 145 -3.56 -12.90 -13.75
CA ALA A 145 -3.09 -11.97 -14.77
C ALA A 145 -1.93 -11.18 -14.14
N PRO A 146 -0.74 -11.13 -14.76
CA PRO A 146 0.35 -10.35 -14.22
C PRO A 146 -0.04 -8.87 -14.16
N SER A 147 0.35 -8.20 -13.07
CA SER A 147 0.10 -6.76 -12.88
C SER A 147 0.88 -5.92 -13.89
N ALA A 148 0.39 -4.71 -14.17
CA ALA A 148 1.10 -3.72 -14.98
C ALA A 148 2.40 -3.32 -14.25
N GLY A 149 3.54 -3.81 -14.74
CA GLY A 149 4.87 -3.55 -14.19
C GLY A 149 5.75 -4.81 -14.04
N ASP A 150 5.16 -5.97 -13.69
CA ASP A 150 5.93 -7.22 -13.47
C ASP A 150 5.99 -8.11 -14.72
N ARG A 151 5.63 -7.58 -15.89
CA ARG A 151 5.61 -8.37 -17.13
C ARG A 151 7.01 -8.72 -17.67
N GLU A 152 8.09 -8.38 -16.96
CA GLU A 152 9.45 -8.85 -17.27
C GLU A 152 9.69 -10.31 -16.83
N GLN A 153 9.03 -10.79 -15.76
CA GLN A 153 9.34 -12.10 -15.15
C GLN A 153 8.40 -13.24 -15.56
N PHE A 154 7.23 -12.95 -16.12
CA PHE A 154 6.26 -13.97 -16.54
C PHE A 154 6.47 -14.42 -17.99
N THR A 155 7.66 -14.93 -18.31
CA THR A 155 7.92 -15.62 -19.59
C THR A 155 7.73 -17.13 -19.43
N LYS A 156 6.47 -17.56 -19.32
CA LYS A 156 6.09 -18.92 -19.71
C LYS A 156 5.01 -18.85 -20.80
N GLY A 157 5.50 -18.86 -22.04
CA GLY A 157 4.76 -19.31 -23.22
C GLY A 157 3.84 -18.27 -23.89
N PRO A 158 3.58 -18.45 -25.21
CA PRO A 158 2.72 -17.59 -26.02
C PRO A 158 1.21 -17.74 -25.72
N GLU A 159 0.83 -18.31 -24.58
CA GLU A 159 -0.54 -18.65 -24.22
C GLU A 159 -1.05 -17.83 -23.02
N ALA A 160 -0.61 -16.58 -22.86
CA ALA A 160 -1.29 -15.62 -22.00
C ALA A 160 -2.59 -15.13 -22.69
N HIS A 161 -3.46 -16.06 -23.06
CA HIS A 161 -4.82 -15.76 -23.44
C HIS A 161 -5.58 -15.38 -22.18
N ARG A 162 -5.91 -14.09 -22.04
CA ARG A 162 -6.89 -13.63 -21.05
C ARG A 162 -8.01 -12.91 -21.76
N GLY A 163 -9.02 -13.71 -22.11
CA GLY A 163 -10.35 -13.21 -22.43
C GLY A 163 -10.91 -12.37 -21.28
N VAL A 164 -11.91 -11.57 -21.64
CA VAL A 164 -12.86 -10.90 -20.77
C VAL A 164 -13.06 -11.70 -19.48
N GLN A 165 -12.92 -11.05 -18.32
CA GLN A 165 -13.23 -11.67 -17.02
C GLN A 165 -14.71 -12.08 -17.05
N GLU A 166 -15.01 -13.33 -17.39
CA GLU A 166 -16.39 -13.79 -17.62
C GLU A 166 -17.24 -13.74 -16.35
N ASN A 167 -16.61 -13.83 -15.16
CA ASN A 167 -17.29 -13.71 -13.88
C ASN A 167 -16.44 -12.98 -12.82
N PRO A 168 -17.05 -12.15 -11.96
CA PRO A 168 -16.35 -11.56 -10.81
C PRO A 168 -15.88 -12.65 -9.84
N PRO A 169 -14.77 -12.43 -9.11
CA PRO A 169 -14.28 -13.40 -8.13
C PRO A 169 -15.33 -13.67 -7.04
N ARG A 170 -15.34 -14.89 -6.49
CA ARG A 170 -16.23 -15.23 -5.37
C ARG A 170 -15.93 -14.35 -4.15
N THR A 171 -16.99 -13.94 -3.46
CA THR A 171 -16.90 -13.11 -2.25
C THR A 171 -17.74 -13.68 -1.11
N ASP A 172 -17.34 -13.38 0.12
CA ASP A 172 -18.11 -13.56 1.35
C ASP A 172 -18.21 -12.22 2.10
N PRO A 173 -19.32 -11.48 1.95
CA PRO A 173 -19.53 -10.19 2.63
C PRO A 173 -19.59 -10.29 4.16
N THR A 174 -19.77 -11.50 4.73
CA THR A 174 -19.76 -11.70 6.19
C THR A 174 -18.34 -11.68 6.77
N LEU A 175 -17.33 -11.76 5.90
CA LEU A 175 -15.91 -11.86 6.24
C LEU A 175 -15.58 -13.08 7.11
N GLN A 176 -16.38 -14.16 7.07
CA GLN A 176 -16.18 -15.35 7.90
C GLN A 176 -15.47 -16.48 7.17
N HIS A 177 -15.50 -16.48 5.84
CA HIS A 177 -14.84 -17.50 5.04
C HIS A 177 -13.34 -17.52 5.35
N PRO A 178 -12.74 -18.68 5.70
CA PRO A 178 -11.36 -18.75 6.19
C PRO A 178 -10.33 -18.28 5.16
N ASN A 179 -10.65 -18.37 3.87
CA ASN A 179 -9.80 -17.89 2.77
C ASN A 179 -10.25 -16.55 2.17
N CYS A 180 -11.16 -15.81 2.80
CA CYS A 180 -11.35 -14.42 2.35
C CYS A 180 -10.12 -13.59 2.72
N VAL A 181 -9.81 -12.57 1.91
CA VAL A 181 -8.64 -11.70 2.11
C VAL A 181 -8.58 -11.16 3.55
N PHE A 182 -9.74 -10.82 4.14
CA PHE A 182 -9.80 -10.32 5.51
C PHE A 182 -9.27 -11.33 6.55
N GLN A 183 -9.68 -12.59 6.48
CA GLN A 183 -9.24 -13.63 7.43
C GLN A 183 -7.77 -13.99 7.22
N LEU A 184 -7.32 -14.04 5.96
CA LEU A 184 -5.91 -14.24 5.64
C LEU A 184 -5.04 -13.08 6.16
N LEU A 185 -5.50 -11.84 5.99
CA LEU A 185 -4.82 -10.66 6.53
C LEU A 185 -4.72 -10.72 8.06
N ARG A 186 -5.82 -11.07 8.75
CA ARG A 186 -5.83 -11.22 10.21
C ARG A 186 -4.84 -12.28 10.67
N ARG A 187 -4.77 -13.43 9.99
CA ARG A 187 -3.80 -14.49 10.28
C ARG A 187 -2.36 -14.02 10.05
N HIS A 188 -2.07 -13.43 8.89
CA HIS A 188 -0.74 -12.96 8.50
C HIS A 188 -0.15 -11.97 9.51
N PHE A 189 -0.96 -11.01 9.96
CA PHE A 189 -0.48 -9.95 10.87
C PHE A 189 -0.53 -10.35 12.36
N SER A 190 -1.09 -11.50 12.73
CA SER A 190 -1.24 -11.94 14.13
C SER A 190 0.08 -12.01 14.92
N ARG A 191 1.20 -12.27 14.24
CA ARG A 191 2.55 -12.32 14.82
C ARG A 191 3.12 -10.98 15.27
N TYR A 192 2.55 -9.85 14.81
CA TYR A 192 3.07 -8.52 15.13
C TYR A 192 2.43 -7.97 16.41
N THR A 193 2.58 -8.69 17.53
CA THR A 193 2.09 -8.22 18.84
C THR A 193 2.84 -6.96 19.29
N PRO A 194 2.28 -6.15 20.22
CA PRO A 194 2.98 -4.99 20.76
C PRO A 194 4.39 -5.29 21.29
N GLU A 195 4.60 -6.46 21.90
CA GLU A 195 5.90 -6.92 22.41
C GLU A 195 6.88 -7.21 21.26
N THR A 196 6.41 -7.90 20.23
CA THR A 196 7.22 -8.19 19.03
C THR A 196 7.62 -6.88 18.34
N VAL A 197 6.70 -5.92 18.23
CA VAL A 197 6.98 -4.59 17.69
C VAL A 197 8.01 -3.87 18.56
N ALA A 198 7.84 -3.87 19.87
CA ALA A 198 8.80 -3.24 20.79
C ALA A 198 10.20 -3.82 20.62
N GLU A 199 10.31 -5.15 20.54
CA GLU A 199 11.58 -5.85 20.32
C GLU A 199 12.21 -5.51 18.96
N LEU A 200 11.45 -5.56 17.87
CA LEU A 200 11.98 -5.36 16.51
C LEU A 200 12.25 -3.88 16.19
N CYS A 201 11.43 -2.97 16.69
CA CYS A 201 11.51 -1.54 16.40
C CYS A 201 12.35 -0.78 17.42
N GLY A 202 12.58 -1.32 18.63
CA GLY A 202 13.27 -0.59 19.70
C GLY A 202 12.44 0.57 20.28
N ILE A 203 11.11 0.43 20.27
CA ILE A 203 10.15 1.38 20.86
C ILE A 203 9.52 0.76 22.12
N SER A 204 9.04 1.55 23.08
CA SER A 204 8.26 0.98 24.19
C SER A 204 6.88 0.52 23.70
N VAL A 205 6.37 -0.55 24.30
CA VAL A 205 5.00 -1.04 24.08
C VAL A 205 3.98 0.07 24.29
N GLU A 206 4.14 0.84 25.36
CA GLU A 206 3.24 1.95 25.69
C GLU A 206 3.19 3.01 24.58
N LEU A 207 4.35 3.44 24.07
CA LEU A 207 4.39 4.46 23.03
C LEU A 207 3.87 3.93 21.69
N PHE A 208 4.13 2.68 21.37
CA PHE A 208 3.54 2.02 20.20
C PHE A 208 2.00 1.99 20.29
N LEU A 209 1.46 1.55 21.44
CA LEU A 209 0.02 1.50 21.68
C LEU A 209 -0.61 2.90 21.62
N GLN A 210 0.05 3.93 22.16
CA GLN A 210 -0.41 5.32 22.02
C GLN A 210 -0.58 5.75 20.55
N VAL A 211 0.36 5.37 19.68
CA VAL A 211 0.26 5.65 18.23
C VAL A 211 -0.87 4.84 17.60
N ALA A 212 -0.96 3.54 17.88
CA ALA A 212 -1.98 2.66 17.33
C ALA A 212 -3.41 3.07 17.76
N ASP A 213 -3.60 3.40 19.03
CA ASP A 213 -4.86 3.89 19.58
C ASP A 213 -5.24 5.26 18.99
N CYS A 214 -4.25 6.12 18.74
CA CYS A 214 -4.50 7.39 18.07
C CYS A 214 -5.09 7.18 16.67
N LEU A 215 -4.52 6.27 15.88
CA LEU A 215 -5.04 5.90 14.57
C LEU A 215 -6.42 5.24 14.65
N CYS A 216 -6.63 4.32 15.59
CA CYS A 216 -7.92 3.65 15.79
C CYS A 216 -9.06 4.61 16.13
N ARG A 217 -8.78 5.67 16.92
CA ARG A 217 -9.75 6.75 17.21
C ARG A 217 -10.19 7.56 15.99
N ASN A 218 -9.50 7.42 14.86
CA ASN A 218 -9.84 8.09 13.60
C ASN A 218 -10.43 7.13 12.56
N SER A 219 -10.78 5.91 12.96
CA SER A 219 -11.55 5.00 12.12
C SER A 219 -13.01 5.45 12.02
N GLY A 220 -13.65 5.16 10.88
CA GLY A 220 -15.07 5.43 10.67
C GLY A 220 -15.33 6.70 9.84
N ARG A 221 -16.58 7.17 9.85
CA ARG A 221 -17.09 8.20 8.93
C ARG A 221 -16.71 9.63 9.28
N GLU A 222 -16.47 9.89 10.56
CA GLU A 222 -16.38 11.26 11.08
C GLU A 222 -14.96 11.81 11.09
N ARG A 223 -13.97 10.92 11.11
CA ARG A 223 -12.56 11.29 11.28
C ARG A 223 -11.70 10.63 10.23
N THR A 224 -10.51 11.20 10.01
CA THR A 224 -9.52 10.65 9.08
C THR A 224 -8.11 10.78 9.61
N SER A 225 -7.22 9.91 9.14
CA SER A 225 -5.77 10.08 9.34
C SER A 225 -5.05 10.11 8.01
N ALA A 226 -3.99 10.91 7.91
CA ALA A 226 -3.12 10.98 6.75
C ALA A 226 -1.74 10.40 7.07
N PHE A 227 -1.15 9.73 6.09
CA PHE A 227 0.26 9.32 6.13
C PHE A 227 1.10 10.15 5.17
N CYS A 228 2.19 10.73 5.69
CA CYS A 228 3.16 11.50 4.91
C CYS A 228 4.51 10.77 4.91
N TYR A 229 4.99 10.37 3.73
CA TYR A 229 6.28 9.68 3.59
C TYR A 229 7.07 10.19 2.40
N ALA A 230 8.38 9.93 2.38
CA ALA A 230 9.28 10.24 1.28
C ALA A 230 10.35 9.14 1.13
N VAL A 231 11.62 9.51 1.05
CA VAL A 231 12.73 8.56 0.80
C VAL A 231 12.99 7.58 1.93
N GLY A 232 12.57 7.90 3.16
CA GLY A 232 12.79 7.05 4.33
C GLY A 232 12.05 5.71 4.26
N TRP A 233 11.08 5.55 3.36
CA TRP A 233 10.47 4.26 3.05
C TRP A 233 10.94 3.64 1.73
N THR A 234 11.32 4.44 0.75
CA THR A 234 11.49 3.95 -0.62
C THR A 234 12.86 3.34 -0.88
N GLN A 235 13.88 3.70 -0.10
CA GLN A 235 15.27 3.27 -0.34
C GLN A 235 15.66 2.03 0.49
N HIS A 236 14.79 1.02 0.48
CA HIS A 236 14.98 -0.27 1.12
C HIS A 236 14.64 -1.40 0.13
N THR A 237 15.27 -2.57 0.29
CA THR A 237 14.97 -3.77 -0.53
C THR A 237 13.49 -4.18 -0.47
N VAL A 238 12.82 -3.83 0.63
CA VAL A 238 11.39 -4.10 0.88
C VAL A 238 10.55 -2.82 0.94
N GLY A 239 11.03 -1.69 0.42
CA GLY A 239 10.36 -0.39 0.53
C GLY A 239 8.95 -0.36 -0.07
N VAL A 240 8.71 -1.13 -1.13
CA VAL A 240 7.35 -1.32 -1.70
C VAL A 240 6.39 -1.90 -0.66
N GLN A 241 6.86 -2.81 0.18
CA GLN A 241 6.05 -3.45 1.22
C GLN A 241 5.76 -2.51 2.39
N TYR A 242 6.61 -1.52 2.67
CA TYR A 242 6.35 -0.50 3.70
C TYR A 242 5.11 0.31 3.30
N ILE A 243 5.13 0.80 2.07
CA ILE A 243 4.07 1.59 1.47
C ILE A 243 2.79 0.76 1.34
N ARG A 244 2.89 -0.53 0.99
CA ARG A 244 1.74 -1.43 0.95
C ARG A 244 1.12 -1.66 2.33
N THR A 245 1.93 -1.79 3.38
CA THR A 245 1.41 -1.96 4.74
C THR A 245 0.71 -0.70 5.22
N ALA A 246 1.25 0.49 4.93
CA ALA A 246 0.56 1.75 5.19
C ALA A 246 -0.75 1.89 4.39
N ALA A 247 -0.79 1.41 3.14
CA ALA A 247 -2.01 1.35 2.35
C ALA A 247 -3.07 0.44 3.00
N ILE A 248 -2.68 -0.70 3.57
CA ILE A 248 -3.59 -1.58 4.32
C ILE A 248 -4.17 -0.85 5.53
N VAL A 249 -3.33 -0.17 6.34
CA VAL A 249 -3.80 0.66 7.47
C VAL A 249 -4.85 1.67 7.02
N GLN A 250 -4.56 2.44 5.96
CA GLN A 250 -5.48 3.46 5.47
C GLN A 250 -6.78 2.88 4.89
N LEU A 251 -6.75 1.69 4.29
CA LEU A 251 -7.95 1.01 3.82
C LEU A 251 -8.79 0.45 4.97
N LEU A 252 -8.15 -0.11 6.01
CA LEU A 252 -8.85 -0.62 7.20
C LEU A 252 -9.56 0.50 7.97
N LEU A 253 -8.93 1.67 8.10
CA LEU A 253 -9.52 2.83 8.75
C LEU A 253 -10.51 3.59 7.86
N GLY A 254 -10.53 3.28 6.55
CA GLY A 254 -11.39 3.92 5.56
C GLY A 254 -10.98 5.35 5.23
N ASN A 255 -9.69 5.64 5.21
CA ASN A 255 -9.12 6.99 5.01
C ASN A 255 -8.84 7.35 3.55
N ILE A 256 -8.89 6.40 2.61
CA ILE A 256 -8.58 6.66 1.20
C ILE A 256 -9.78 7.33 0.49
N GLY A 257 -9.51 8.44 -0.22
CA GLY A 257 -10.51 9.18 -0.98
C GLY A 257 -11.35 10.17 -0.16
N ARG A 258 -10.93 10.49 1.07
CA ARG A 258 -11.63 11.41 1.98
C ARG A 258 -10.73 12.60 2.36
N PRO A 259 -11.30 13.80 2.59
CA PRO A 259 -10.54 14.98 3.02
C PRO A 259 -9.75 14.70 4.29
N GLY A 260 -8.49 15.16 4.35
CA GLY A 260 -7.62 14.96 5.51
C GLY A 260 -7.09 13.52 5.68
N GLY A 261 -7.48 12.61 4.78
CA GLY A 261 -7.04 11.22 4.78
C GLY A 261 -5.91 10.94 3.80
N GLY A 262 -5.88 9.72 3.29
CA GLY A 262 -4.99 9.34 2.18
C GLY A 262 -3.53 9.10 2.56
N ILE A 263 -2.71 8.89 1.53
CA ILE A 263 -1.26 8.76 1.64
C ILE A 263 -0.62 9.81 0.75
N LEU A 264 0.04 10.76 1.39
CA LEU A 264 0.83 11.80 0.78
C LEU A 264 2.27 11.30 0.61
N ALA A 265 2.52 10.64 -0.52
CA ALA A 265 3.86 10.35 -0.99
C ALA A 265 4.52 11.67 -1.45
N LEU A 266 5.39 12.25 -0.63
CA LEU A 266 6.01 13.55 -0.87
C LEU A 266 7.12 13.42 -1.91
N ARG A 267 6.96 14.12 -3.04
CA ARG A 267 7.92 14.10 -4.16
C ARG A 267 9.13 14.99 -3.84
N GLY A 268 10.29 14.60 -4.38
CA GLY A 268 11.55 15.32 -4.19
C GLY A 268 11.70 16.52 -5.13
N HIS A 269 12.24 16.30 -6.33
CA HIS A 269 12.42 17.37 -7.33
C HIS A 269 11.07 17.98 -7.76
N ALA A 270 11.08 19.28 -8.05
CA ALA A 270 9.89 20.07 -8.39
C ALA A 270 9.02 19.45 -9.50
N SER A 271 9.64 18.79 -10.49
CA SER A 271 8.96 18.18 -11.62
C SER A 271 9.14 16.65 -11.70
N ILE A 272 9.55 15.97 -10.62
CA ILE A 272 9.77 14.51 -10.67
C ILE A 272 8.48 13.74 -11.02
N GLN A 273 7.32 14.29 -10.61
CA GLN A 273 6.02 13.74 -11.01
C GLN A 273 5.83 13.89 -12.53
N GLY A 274 6.07 15.08 -13.08
CA GLY A 274 5.98 15.34 -14.51
C GLY A 274 6.98 14.52 -15.34
N SER A 275 8.20 14.30 -14.84
CA SER A 275 9.19 13.42 -15.50
C SER A 275 8.91 11.92 -15.33
N THR A 276 7.90 11.56 -14.53
CA THR A 276 7.35 10.19 -14.48
C THR A 276 6.14 10.09 -15.41
N ASP A 277 5.31 11.14 -15.48
CA ASP A 277 4.14 11.21 -16.36
C ASP A 277 4.54 11.28 -17.85
N ILE A 278 5.59 12.04 -18.16
CA ILE A 278 6.33 12.04 -19.42
C ILE A 278 7.71 11.44 -19.09
N PRO A 279 7.83 10.11 -19.16
CA PRO A 279 8.90 9.40 -18.48
C PRO A 279 10.26 9.70 -19.10
N THR A 280 11.24 9.92 -18.21
CA THR A 280 12.65 9.67 -18.49
C THR A 280 13.10 8.30 -17.97
N LEU A 281 12.13 7.42 -17.67
CA LEU A 281 12.32 6.04 -17.22
C LEU A 281 12.39 5.12 -18.44
N TYR A 282 13.17 4.04 -18.35
CA TYR A 282 13.45 3.18 -19.51
C TYR A 282 12.28 2.25 -19.88
N ASP A 283 11.39 1.99 -18.94
CA ASP A 283 10.34 0.98 -18.98
C ASP A 283 8.94 1.56 -19.28
N LEU A 284 8.83 2.88 -19.45
CA LEU A 284 7.56 3.57 -19.66
C LEU A 284 7.60 4.53 -20.86
N LEU A 285 6.46 4.65 -21.52
CA LEU A 285 6.06 5.69 -22.46
C LEU A 285 5.14 6.71 -21.76
N PRO A 286 4.94 7.93 -22.33
CA PRO A 286 4.07 8.95 -21.75
C PRO A 286 2.68 8.41 -21.38
N GLY A 287 2.17 8.84 -20.22
CA GLY A 287 0.88 8.37 -19.71
C GLY A 287 0.90 7.01 -19.04
N TYR A 288 2.07 6.57 -18.55
CA TYR A 288 2.27 5.25 -17.89
C TYR A 288 2.02 4.06 -18.81
N LEU A 289 2.16 4.26 -20.12
CA LEU A 289 2.10 3.17 -21.09
C LEU A 289 3.37 2.31 -20.95
N PRO A 290 3.28 0.98 -20.88
CA PRO A 290 4.46 0.13 -20.77
C PRO A 290 5.31 0.19 -22.04
N MET A 291 6.63 0.25 -21.91
CA MET A 291 7.52 0.23 -23.08
C MET A 291 7.39 -1.12 -23.83
N PRO A 292 7.22 -1.12 -25.18
CA PRO A 292 7.16 -2.36 -25.95
C PRO A 292 8.45 -3.19 -25.82
N GLN A 293 8.30 -4.50 -25.65
CA GLN A 293 9.41 -5.44 -25.56
C GLN A 293 9.69 -6.09 -26.93
N ALA A 294 10.93 -6.02 -27.40
CA ALA A 294 11.31 -6.54 -28.72
C ALA A 294 11.07 -8.05 -28.90
N THR A 295 11.06 -8.82 -27.82
CA THR A 295 10.87 -10.29 -27.85
C THR A 295 9.42 -10.73 -27.72
N ARG A 296 8.51 -9.84 -27.30
CA ARG A 296 7.10 -10.14 -27.03
C ARG A 296 6.17 -9.36 -27.95
N ASP A 297 6.44 -8.07 -28.13
CA ASP A 297 5.54 -7.10 -28.76
C ASP A 297 5.97 -6.89 -30.22
N THR A 298 5.85 -7.94 -31.05
CA THR A 298 6.34 -7.92 -32.45
C THR A 298 5.38 -7.25 -33.44
N SER A 299 4.15 -6.96 -33.01
CA SER A 299 3.19 -6.14 -33.75
C SER A 299 2.39 -5.24 -32.79
N LEU A 300 1.72 -4.22 -33.33
CA LEU A 300 0.86 -3.34 -32.54
C LEU A 300 -0.32 -4.10 -31.93
N GLU A 301 -0.91 -5.04 -32.66
CA GLU A 301 -2.00 -5.88 -32.18
C GLU A 301 -1.55 -6.71 -30.97
N GLN A 302 -0.37 -7.34 -31.04
CA GLN A 302 0.19 -8.07 -29.90
C GLN A 302 0.44 -7.16 -28.71
N TYR A 303 1.03 -5.97 -28.93
CA TYR A 303 1.25 -5.00 -27.87
C TYR A 303 -0.07 -4.59 -27.20
N ILE A 304 -1.12 -4.33 -27.97
CA ILE A 304 -2.44 -4.00 -27.44
C ILE A 304 -3.01 -5.18 -26.65
N ASP A 305 -3.02 -6.38 -27.23
CA ASP A 305 -3.58 -7.59 -26.61
C ASP A 305 -2.90 -7.91 -25.28
N TYR A 306 -1.56 -7.74 -25.21
CA TYR A 306 -0.82 -7.96 -23.98
C TYR A 306 -1.03 -6.86 -22.94
N ASN A 307 -1.39 -5.63 -23.33
CA ASN A 307 -1.44 -4.49 -22.43
C ASN A 307 -2.84 -4.00 -22.05
N GLN A 308 -3.88 -4.40 -22.77
CA GLN A 308 -5.27 -4.17 -22.40
C GLN A 308 -5.69 -5.00 -21.19
N SER A 309 -6.67 -4.52 -20.42
CA SER A 309 -7.30 -5.25 -19.31
C SER A 309 -8.79 -5.48 -19.57
N GLY A 310 -9.41 -6.44 -18.88
CA GLY A 310 -10.87 -6.65 -18.97
C GLY A 310 -11.72 -5.57 -18.28
N SER A 311 -11.11 -4.73 -17.44
CA SER A 311 -11.80 -3.72 -16.64
C SER A 311 -10.86 -2.59 -16.18
N GLY A 312 -11.42 -1.50 -15.66
CA GLY A 312 -10.66 -0.35 -15.16
C GLY A 312 -10.14 0.57 -16.27
N TRP A 313 -9.14 1.38 -15.93
CA TRP A 313 -8.57 2.37 -16.86
C TRP A 313 -8.01 1.72 -18.13
N TRP A 314 -7.32 0.59 -17.99
CA TRP A 314 -6.67 -0.10 -19.12
C TRP A 314 -7.63 -0.94 -19.99
N ALA A 315 -8.94 -0.95 -19.71
CA ALA A 315 -9.90 -1.60 -20.59
C ALA A 315 -10.03 -0.92 -21.95
N GLU A 316 -9.68 0.37 -21.99
CA GLU A 316 -9.72 1.21 -23.17
C GLU A 316 -8.31 1.44 -23.74
N PHE A 317 -7.37 0.54 -23.47
CA PHE A 317 -5.96 0.65 -23.89
C PHE A 317 -5.75 1.07 -25.36
N PRO A 318 -6.50 0.54 -26.35
CA PRO A 318 -6.37 0.96 -27.75
C PRO A 318 -6.64 2.45 -28.00
N LYS A 319 -7.38 3.13 -27.12
CA LYS A 319 -7.68 4.57 -27.24
C LYS A 319 -6.53 5.46 -26.75
N TYR A 320 -5.53 4.90 -26.09
CA TYR A 320 -4.40 5.64 -25.50
C TYR A 320 -3.12 5.58 -26.33
N ILE A 321 -3.08 4.69 -27.33
CA ILE A 321 -2.00 4.55 -28.32
C ILE A 321 -2.26 5.47 -29.51
#